data_AF-K9RIK3-F1
#
_entry.id   AF-K9RIK3-F1
#
_cell.length_a   1.000
_cell.length_b   1.000
_cell.length_c   1.000
_cell.angle_alpha   90.00
_cell.angle_beta   90.00
_cell.angle_gamma   90.00
#
_symmetry.space_group_name_H-M   'P 1'
#
loop_
_entity.id
_entity.type
_entity.pdbx_description
1 polymer ?
#
loop_
_entity_poly.entity_id
_entity_poly.type
_entity_poly.pdbx_seq_one_letter_code
_entity_poly.pdbx_strand_id
1 'polypeptide(L)'
;MKLLNKKISLLSGIGLSIIISGAIIISSQAQDISSNETKIKTIDWQNTRIPDWNQIAFSTMPSINTDGSFQAPPGVQEKLGYNPNRSWGKGQNVSEFMMLGDFQDSFELQKFSLADIFQITNSDSKDINLEEFGVMKLQTLGSLVSAIPGLKNTPIGEVKPVEYLLSQNLSSSIDGNQRIGNLLKKSPHLGKLSFSEVDLTSYNIDSIPGLSVTPIEEFSNWQGAYIDSVPGLESVPFSQFPNPINAIGGEVGIVDVAFGTDEQLRQRTISGSKKEGFAVPCKQDCAHVELSGSKSVKGKAWVSGKYQLVKGGRGMLGSVNGGKEPTGRHLFGDAFKVAVWDVSEVDGMMSQALFFRVCMRNNFVDLGCTPYFIGPVPFMSYQEKDAILLGLINGGGENSTSTPTGLKSSGFTFNNSPITSSSNSSSLLLPNKGSCNKRHISGTNIDALSTALSDIQDNYDSVGNYLCDGKGNCGRSLGAMQFMSYRPTVRKIIKSKSGGTKFLTRLDKGEEVTGEEMVQYFSPTEQQNLIASDTNQLLDKASRQTDPTTSKAFTSERLIERVGQMHFGGVNIPIDSEVRNANESDSVKGHGIAVVDGYRKAVEAMDCIDNK
;
A
#
# COMPACT_ATOMS: atom_id res chain seq x y z
N MET A 1 17.84 -68.05 62.43
CA MET A 1 17.66 -69.41 61.89
C MET A 1 17.98 -69.38 60.40
N LYS A 2 19.04 -70.09 60.00
CA LYS A 2 19.46 -70.55 58.65
C LYS A 2 19.44 -69.55 57.46
N LEU A 3 20.62 -69.19 56.92
CA LEU A 3 21.27 -69.75 55.69
C LEU A 3 20.47 -69.37 54.41
N LEU A 4 21.00 -68.91 53.27
CA LEU A 4 22.35 -68.86 52.71
C LEU A 4 22.29 -68.03 51.39
N ASN A 5 23.39 -67.32 51.07
CA ASN A 5 24.11 -67.24 49.77
C ASN A 5 23.32 -67.13 48.43
N LYS A 6 23.74 -66.34 47.41
CA LYS A 6 25.12 -66.07 46.97
C LYS A 6 25.16 -64.93 45.92
N LYS A 7 26.11 -64.01 46.15
CA LYS A 7 27.02 -63.24 45.26
C LYS A 7 26.77 -63.18 43.72
N ILE A 8 26.99 -61.99 43.14
CA ILE A 8 28.18 -61.54 42.35
C ILE A 8 27.83 -60.12 41.80
N SER A 9 28.44 -59.04 42.30
CA SER A 9 29.58 -58.28 41.70
C SER A 9 29.21 -57.57 40.38
N LEU A 10 29.51 -56.32 40.05
CA LEU A 10 30.41 -55.24 40.47
C LEU A 10 29.83 -54.01 39.68
N LEU A 11 29.71 -52.77 40.15
CA LEU A 11 30.74 -51.72 40.15
C LEU A 11 30.02 -50.37 40.28
N SER A 12 30.60 -49.45 41.07
CA SER A 12 30.56 -47.97 40.99
C SER A 12 29.20 -47.27 40.75
N GLY A 13 28.71 -46.35 41.57
CA GLY A 13 29.41 -45.47 42.50
C GLY A 13 28.82 -44.06 42.37
N ILE A 14 28.17 -43.62 43.45
CA ILE A 14 28.11 -42.25 43.98
C ILE A 14 27.37 -41.17 43.15
N GLY A 15 26.38 -40.55 43.79
CA GLY A 15 25.78 -39.29 43.34
C GLY A 15 24.58 -38.76 44.15
N LEU A 16 24.58 -39.01 45.46
CA LEU A 16 23.85 -38.35 46.57
C LEU A 16 22.90 -37.16 46.24
N SER A 17 21.60 -37.38 46.40
CA SER A 17 20.59 -36.32 46.54
C SER A 17 20.65 -35.68 47.94
N ILE A 18 20.79 -34.36 48.00
CA ILE A 18 20.57 -33.57 49.22
C ILE A 18 19.31 -32.73 49.02
N ILE A 19 18.31 -33.02 49.85
CA ILE A 19 17.06 -32.26 50.00
C ILE A 19 17.36 -31.10 50.96
N ILE A 20 17.23 -29.86 50.49
CA ILE A 20 17.15 -28.67 51.34
C ILE A 20 15.78 -28.03 51.09
N SER A 21 14.92 -28.14 52.10
CA SER A 21 13.69 -27.38 52.23
C SER A 21 14.03 -25.92 52.55
N GLY A 22 13.78 -25.02 51.60
CA GLY A 22 13.81 -23.57 51.80
C GLY A 22 12.47 -22.99 51.37
N ALA A 23 11.71 -22.46 52.33
CA ALA A 23 10.51 -21.69 52.07
C ALA A 23 10.89 -20.39 51.34
N ILE A 24 10.65 -20.33 50.04
CA ILE A 24 10.76 -19.11 49.24
C ILE A 24 9.41 -18.39 49.35
N ILE A 25 9.43 -17.29 50.11
CA ILE A 25 8.39 -16.27 50.05
C ILE A 25 8.44 -15.68 48.64
N ILE A 26 7.47 -16.04 47.80
CA ILE A 26 7.27 -15.39 46.50
C ILE A 26 6.63 -14.03 46.80
N SER A 27 7.47 -13.03 47.02
CA SER A 27 7.07 -11.64 46.83
C SER A 27 6.79 -11.44 45.35
N SER A 28 5.52 -11.32 44.99
CA SER A 28 5.08 -10.79 43.70
C SER A 28 5.55 -9.33 43.59
N GLN A 29 6.80 -9.15 43.16
CA GLN A 29 7.18 -7.89 42.56
C GLN A 29 6.48 -7.82 41.22
N ALA A 30 5.37 -7.07 41.19
CA ALA A 30 4.90 -6.47 39.96
C ALA A 30 6.06 -5.63 39.42
N GLN A 31 6.82 -6.21 38.49
CA GLN A 31 7.69 -5.42 37.64
C GLN A 31 6.75 -4.62 36.74
N ASP A 32 6.62 -3.34 37.06
CA ASP A 32 6.16 -2.32 36.13
C ASP A 32 7.11 -2.35 34.92
N ILE A 33 6.76 -3.17 33.93
CA ILE A 33 7.29 -3.02 32.59
C ILE A 33 6.67 -1.73 32.08
N SER A 34 7.44 -0.66 32.12
CA SER A 34 7.17 0.58 31.42
C SER A 34 6.99 0.28 29.93
N SER A 35 5.76 -0.02 29.52
CA SER A 35 5.39 -0.13 28.13
C SER A 35 5.27 1.30 27.59
N ASN A 36 6.39 1.84 27.11
CA ASN A 36 6.35 2.91 26.12
C ASN A 36 5.76 2.33 24.83
N GLU A 37 4.45 2.04 24.82
CA GLU A 37 3.72 1.74 23.60
C GLU A 37 3.64 3.05 22.81
N THR A 38 4.39 3.11 21.71
CA THR A 38 4.29 4.18 20.72
C THR A 38 2.87 4.22 20.19
N LYS A 39 2.07 5.18 20.67
CA LYS A 39 0.69 5.36 20.22
C LYS A 39 0.70 5.86 18.78
N ILE A 40 0.00 5.16 17.88
CA ILE A 40 -0.22 5.61 16.50
C ILE A 40 -0.87 7.00 16.53
N LYS A 41 -0.20 7.98 15.93
CA LYS A 41 -0.73 9.33 15.78
C LYS A 41 -1.85 9.33 14.75
N THR A 42 -2.89 10.11 15.00
CA THR A 42 -4.10 10.16 14.17
C THR A 42 -4.50 11.58 13.83
N ILE A 43 -5.18 11.75 12.70
CA ILE A 43 -5.91 12.96 12.31
C ILE A 43 -7.41 12.68 12.22
N ASP A 44 -8.21 13.73 12.37
CA ASP A 44 -9.64 13.67 12.12
C ASP A 44 -9.93 13.62 10.63
N TRP A 45 -10.86 12.77 10.25
CA TRP A 45 -11.29 12.59 8.87
C TRP A 45 -12.73 12.07 8.80
N GLN A 46 -13.63 12.78 8.11
CA GLN A 46 -15.04 12.38 7.91
C GLN A 46 -15.74 11.90 9.21
N ASN A 47 -15.55 12.63 10.31
CA ASN A 47 -16.08 12.31 11.65
C ASN A 47 -15.54 11.01 12.28
N THR A 48 -14.50 10.40 11.71
CA THR A 48 -13.68 9.36 12.34
C THR A 48 -12.24 9.85 12.52
N ARG A 49 -11.42 9.08 13.22
CA ARG A 49 -9.97 9.23 13.19
C ARG A 49 -9.34 8.23 12.25
N ILE A 50 -8.28 8.65 11.58
CA ILE A 50 -7.40 7.78 10.78
C ILE A 50 -5.93 8.05 11.16
N PRO A 51 -4.99 7.15 10.82
CA PRO A 51 -3.58 7.38 11.10
C PRO A 51 -3.04 8.61 10.36
N ASP A 52 -2.16 9.37 11.03
CA ASP A 52 -1.45 10.49 10.42
C ASP A 52 -0.20 10.00 9.69
N TRP A 53 -0.35 9.72 8.40
CA TRP A 53 0.74 9.20 7.56
C TRP A 53 1.90 10.18 7.35
N ASN A 54 1.77 11.45 7.76
CA ASN A 54 2.89 12.40 7.80
C ASN A 54 3.78 12.20 9.04
N GLN A 55 3.26 11.54 10.07
CA GLN A 55 3.96 11.30 11.34
C GLN A 55 4.19 9.82 11.62
N ILE A 56 3.92 8.95 10.64
CA ILE A 56 4.16 7.51 10.72
C ILE A 56 5.20 7.12 9.68
N ALA A 57 6.32 6.64 10.17
CA ALA A 57 7.38 5.96 9.44
C ALA A 57 7.58 4.54 10.03
N PHE A 58 8.37 3.69 9.38
CA PHE A 58 8.64 2.34 9.89
C PHE A 58 9.24 2.39 11.30
N SER A 59 10.22 3.27 11.53
CA SER A 59 10.89 3.47 12.82
C SER A 59 9.96 3.89 13.97
N THR A 60 8.81 4.49 13.63
CA THR A 60 7.81 4.94 14.61
C THR A 60 6.66 3.96 14.81
N MET A 61 6.56 2.93 13.97
CA MET A 61 5.51 1.91 14.12
C MET A 61 5.70 1.13 15.42
N PRO A 62 4.61 0.65 16.04
CA PRO A 62 4.69 -0.31 17.12
C PRO A 62 5.46 -1.56 16.69
N SER A 63 6.16 -2.16 17.65
CA SER A 63 6.87 -3.41 17.42
C SER A 63 5.92 -4.60 17.27
N ILE A 64 6.39 -5.67 16.62
CA ILE A 64 5.62 -6.91 16.49
C ILE A 64 5.48 -7.63 17.85
N ASN A 65 4.30 -8.19 18.13
CA ASN A 65 3.99 -8.77 19.44
C ASN A 65 4.28 -10.27 19.57
N THR A 66 4.76 -10.91 18.51
CA THR A 66 4.99 -12.35 18.46
C THR A 66 6.29 -12.66 17.73
N ASP A 67 6.98 -13.69 18.19
CA ASP A 67 8.09 -14.27 17.43
C ASP A 67 7.57 -14.94 16.17
N GLY A 68 8.44 -15.07 15.17
CA GLY A 68 8.12 -15.83 13.98
C GLY A 68 9.28 -15.96 13.02
N SER A 69 9.04 -16.71 11.96
CA SER A 69 10.01 -16.86 10.89
C SER A 69 9.35 -17.20 9.58
N PHE A 70 10.10 -16.96 8.52
CA PHE A 70 9.75 -17.33 7.18
C PHE A 70 10.94 -18.02 6.52
N GLN A 71 10.67 -19.22 6.01
CA GLN A 71 11.63 -19.99 5.22
C GLN A 71 11.04 -20.16 3.83
N ALA A 72 11.79 -19.74 2.81
CA ALA A 72 11.38 -19.92 1.44
C ALA A 72 11.42 -21.40 1.05
N PRO A 73 10.52 -21.82 0.13
CA PRO A 73 10.57 -23.16 -0.44
C PRO A 73 11.94 -23.48 -1.06
N PRO A 74 12.36 -24.76 -1.10
CA PRO A 74 13.61 -25.16 -1.74
C PRO A 74 13.71 -24.69 -3.20
N GLY A 75 14.90 -24.26 -3.62
CA GLY A 75 15.13 -23.81 -4.99
C GLY A 75 14.71 -22.36 -5.29
N VAL A 76 14.13 -21.65 -4.32
CA VAL A 76 13.67 -20.26 -4.49
C VAL A 76 14.82 -19.28 -4.45
N GLN A 77 15.76 -19.45 -3.51
CA GLN A 77 16.91 -18.56 -3.34
C GLN A 77 17.76 -18.49 -4.62
N GLU A 78 18.00 -19.63 -5.27
CA GLU A 78 18.77 -19.73 -6.51
C GLU A 78 18.09 -19.03 -7.68
N LYS A 79 16.74 -19.02 -7.71
CA LYS A 79 15.96 -18.33 -8.74
C LYS A 79 15.89 -16.82 -8.52
N LEU A 80 15.85 -16.40 -7.27
CA LEU A 80 15.75 -14.99 -6.91
C LEU A 80 17.09 -14.27 -7.01
N GLY A 81 18.19 -14.96 -6.70
CA GLY A 81 19.53 -14.37 -6.62
C GLY A 81 19.83 -13.73 -5.26
N TYR A 82 18.91 -13.83 -4.30
CA TYR A 82 19.08 -13.38 -2.91
C TYR A 82 18.36 -14.33 -1.95
N ASN A 83 18.72 -14.26 -0.67
CA ASN A 83 18.11 -15.05 0.39
C ASN A 83 16.88 -14.32 0.97
N PRO A 84 15.65 -14.82 0.77
CA PRO A 84 14.44 -14.21 1.35
C PRO A 84 14.09 -14.76 2.74
N ASN A 85 14.89 -15.66 3.31
CA ASN A 85 14.64 -16.24 4.63
C ASN A 85 14.87 -15.18 5.72
N ARG A 86 14.01 -15.20 6.74
CA ARG A 86 14.06 -14.24 7.84
C ARG A 86 13.39 -14.79 9.08
N SER A 87 13.74 -14.21 10.22
CA SER A 87 13.11 -14.45 11.51
C SER A 87 12.96 -13.12 12.22
N TRP A 88 11.96 -13.03 13.07
CA TRP A 88 11.74 -11.86 13.91
C TRP A 88 11.41 -12.28 15.34
N GLY A 89 11.81 -11.44 16.27
CA GLY A 89 11.47 -11.56 17.68
C GLY A 89 10.31 -10.64 18.07
N LYS A 90 9.57 -11.00 19.11
CA LYS A 90 8.67 -10.09 19.80
C LYS A 90 9.44 -8.85 20.25
N GLY A 91 8.86 -7.67 20.02
CA GLY A 91 9.46 -6.39 20.34
C GLY A 91 10.31 -5.79 19.22
N GLN A 92 10.51 -6.52 18.12
CA GLN A 92 11.27 -6.04 16.97
C GLN A 92 10.47 -5.08 16.08
N ASN A 93 11.10 -4.05 15.52
CA ASN A 93 10.47 -3.16 14.54
C ASN A 93 10.30 -3.86 13.19
N VAL A 94 9.28 -3.46 12.43
CA VAL A 94 8.98 -4.00 11.09
C VAL A 94 10.11 -3.71 10.09
N SER A 95 10.84 -2.59 10.22
CA SER A 95 11.97 -2.26 9.32
C SER A 95 13.09 -3.29 9.38
N GLU A 96 13.28 -3.95 10.52
CA GLU A 96 14.41 -4.85 10.78
C GLU A 96 14.27 -6.25 10.18
N PHE A 97 13.06 -6.65 9.77
CA PHE A 97 12.82 -7.98 9.21
C PHE A 97 12.04 -7.96 7.89
N MET A 98 11.41 -6.84 7.53
CA MET A 98 10.81 -6.71 6.21
C MET A 98 11.84 -6.26 5.19
N MET A 99 11.76 -6.81 3.99
CA MET A 99 12.66 -6.50 2.89
C MET A 99 12.01 -5.52 1.91
N LEU A 100 12.81 -4.77 1.16
CA LEU A 100 12.34 -3.84 0.13
C LEU A 100 11.40 -4.52 -0.88
N GLY A 101 11.73 -5.75 -1.27
CA GLY A 101 10.93 -6.55 -2.21
C GLY A 101 9.52 -6.88 -1.72
N ASP A 102 9.24 -6.81 -0.42
CA ASP A 102 7.90 -7.06 0.11
C ASP A 102 6.93 -5.91 -0.22
N PHE A 103 7.47 -4.70 -0.43
CA PHE A 103 6.71 -3.47 -0.68
C PHE A 103 6.83 -2.94 -2.11
N GLN A 104 7.41 -3.72 -3.02
CA GLN A 104 7.79 -3.26 -4.34
C GLN A 104 6.65 -2.74 -5.22
N ASP A 105 5.40 -3.17 -4.99
CA ASP A 105 4.22 -2.65 -5.70
C ASP A 105 3.32 -1.79 -4.81
N SER A 106 3.47 -1.87 -3.49
CA SER A 106 2.59 -1.16 -2.55
C SER A 106 3.14 0.21 -2.18
N PHE A 107 4.41 0.31 -1.78
CA PHE A 107 5.05 1.59 -1.49
C PHE A 107 6.07 1.99 -2.55
N GLU A 108 6.54 1.04 -3.36
CA GLU A 108 7.54 1.27 -4.41
C GLU A 108 8.85 1.89 -3.85
N LEU A 109 9.26 1.50 -2.64
CA LEU A 109 10.40 2.05 -1.90
C LEU A 109 11.71 2.07 -2.73
N GLN A 110 11.85 1.12 -3.65
CA GLN A 110 13.01 0.99 -4.52
C GLN A 110 13.20 2.15 -5.52
N LYS A 111 12.17 2.97 -5.74
CA LYS A 111 12.26 4.13 -6.64
C LYS A 111 13.05 5.28 -6.03
N PHE A 112 13.24 5.28 -4.71
CA PHE A 112 14.12 6.24 -4.06
C PHE A 112 15.59 6.00 -4.41
N SER A 113 16.35 7.09 -4.46
CA SER A 113 17.80 7.06 -4.23
C SER A 113 18.13 7.44 -2.77
N LEU A 114 19.38 7.26 -2.34
CA LEU A 114 19.82 7.71 -1.01
C LEU A 114 19.70 9.24 -0.86
N ALA A 115 19.96 9.99 -1.94
CA ALA A 115 19.81 11.44 -1.97
C ALA A 115 18.36 11.88 -1.71
N ASP A 116 17.37 11.18 -2.30
CA ASP A 116 15.95 11.45 -2.04
C ASP A 116 15.62 11.23 -0.55
N ILE A 117 16.08 10.11 0.00
CA ILE A 117 15.84 9.75 1.40
C ILE A 117 16.45 10.80 2.34
N PHE A 118 17.73 11.16 2.14
CA PHE A 118 18.40 12.16 2.96
C PHE A 118 17.76 13.53 2.88
N GLN A 119 17.24 13.91 1.71
CA GLN A 119 16.48 15.15 1.56
C GLN A 119 15.18 15.12 2.38
N ILE A 120 14.45 14.00 2.36
CA ILE A 120 13.20 13.85 3.11
C ILE A 120 13.45 13.83 4.62
N THR A 121 14.45 13.08 5.07
CA THR A 121 14.77 12.89 6.49
C THR A 121 15.66 14.00 7.05
N ASN A 122 16.05 14.97 6.23
CA ASN A 122 16.99 16.03 6.58
C ASN A 122 18.28 15.47 7.23
N SER A 123 18.84 14.43 6.61
CA SER A 123 20.06 13.73 7.05
C SER A 123 21.26 14.09 6.15
N ASP A 124 22.49 13.97 6.66
CA ASP A 124 23.72 14.21 5.90
C ASP A 124 24.34 12.88 5.43
N SER A 125 24.85 12.85 4.20
CA SER A 125 25.48 11.68 3.59
C SER A 125 26.94 11.47 4.01
N LYS A 126 27.58 12.48 4.62
CA LYS A 126 29.05 12.54 4.76
C LYS A 126 29.67 11.50 5.69
N ASP A 127 28.89 10.90 6.59
CA ASP A 127 29.37 9.94 7.57
C ASP A 127 28.80 8.52 7.40
N ILE A 128 28.10 8.27 6.29
CA ILE A 128 27.47 6.98 6.03
C ILE A 128 28.46 6.12 5.24
N ASN A 129 28.81 4.97 5.82
CA ASN A 129 29.67 3.99 5.16
C ASN A 129 28.89 3.13 4.14
N LEU A 130 29.60 2.47 3.22
CA LEU A 130 28.99 1.59 2.21
C LEU A 130 28.38 0.32 2.82
N GLU A 131 28.84 -0.10 4.00
CA GLU A 131 28.33 -1.28 4.71
C GLU A 131 26.88 -1.06 5.17
N GLU A 132 26.55 0.16 5.60
CA GLU A 132 25.22 0.57 6.04
C GLU A 132 24.19 0.56 4.88
N PHE A 133 24.64 0.72 3.63
CA PHE A 133 23.77 0.52 2.48
C PHE A 133 23.77 -0.95 2.06
N GLY A 134 22.93 -1.75 2.72
CA GLY A 134 22.89 -3.21 2.63
C GLY A 134 22.73 -3.78 1.21
N VAL A 135 22.21 -2.98 0.27
CA VAL A 135 22.15 -3.32 -1.16
C VAL A 135 23.55 -3.56 -1.75
N MET A 136 24.60 -2.91 -1.25
CA MET A 136 25.97 -3.01 -1.77
C MET A 136 26.53 -4.43 -1.69
N LYS A 137 26.25 -5.17 -0.61
CA LYS A 137 26.71 -6.56 -0.45
C LYS A 137 26.08 -7.52 -1.46
N LEU A 138 24.98 -7.13 -2.08
CA LEU A 138 24.29 -7.91 -3.10
C LEU A 138 24.84 -7.65 -4.51
N GLN A 139 25.79 -6.71 -4.66
CA GLN A 139 26.33 -6.31 -5.94
C GLN A 139 27.60 -7.07 -6.31
N THR A 140 27.76 -7.27 -7.62
CA THR A 140 29.04 -7.58 -8.24
C THR A 140 29.60 -6.34 -8.94
N LEU A 141 30.88 -6.36 -9.33
CA LEU A 141 31.46 -5.29 -10.14
C LEU A 141 30.65 -5.05 -11.43
N GLY A 142 30.16 -6.12 -12.06
CA GLY A 142 29.35 -6.03 -13.27
C GLY A 142 27.96 -5.45 -13.02
N SER A 143 27.29 -5.83 -11.93
CA SER A 143 25.97 -5.28 -11.60
C SER A 143 26.07 -3.81 -11.20
N LEU A 144 27.09 -3.43 -10.42
CA LEU A 144 27.32 -2.03 -10.04
C LEU A 144 27.54 -1.13 -11.26
N VAL A 145 28.37 -1.55 -12.21
CA VAL A 145 28.61 -0.81 -13.46
C VAL A 145 27.38 -0.77 -14.38
N SER A 146 26.46 -1.73 -14.22
CA SER A 146 25.19 -1.74 -14.93
C SER A 146 24.21 -0.75 -14.30
N ALA A 147 24.11 -0.73 -12.97
CA ALA A 147 23.29 0.19 -12.18
C ALA A 147 23.76 1.65 -12.35
N ILE A 148 25.07 1.88 -12.43
CA ILE A 148 25.68 3.21 -12.57
C ILE A 148 26.49 3.27 -13.88
N PRO A 149 25.86 3.51 -15.04
CA PRO A 149 26.54 3.47 -16.34
C PRO A 149 27.74 4.41 -16.47
N GLY A 150 27.75 5.51 -15.70
CA GLY A 150 28.86 6.46 -15.64
C GLY A 150 30.19 5.81 -15.26
N LEU A 151 30.16 4.77 -14.41
CA LEU A 151 31.36 4.06 -13.94
C LEU A 151 32.16 3.40 -15.07
N LYS A 152 31.53 3.10 -16.22
CA LYS A 152 32.25 2.56 -17.39
C LYS A 152 33.39 3.47 -17.84
N ASN A 153 33.23 4.78 -17.66
CA ASN A 153 34.18 5.80 -18.07
C ASN A 153 35.11 6.26 -16.96
N THR A 154 34.85 5.87 -15.71
CA THR A 154 35.65 6.24 -14.54
C THR A 154 36.93 5.40 -14.48
N PRO A 155 38.10 6.01 -14.23
CA PRO A 155 39.33 5.29 -13.91
C PRO A 155 39.19 4.42 -12.65
N ILE A 156 39.83 3.25 -12.64
CA ILE A 156 39.76 2.32 -11.49
C ILE A 156 40.22 3.00 -10.20
N GLY A 157 41.30 3.78 -10.25
CA GLY A 157 41.89 4.44 -9.07
C GLY A 157 41.02 5.54 -8.44
N GLU A 158 39.97 5.99 -9.14
CA GLU A 158 38.98 6.96 -8.63
C GLU A 158 37.84 6.29 -7.86
N VAL A 159 37.68 4.97 -7.95
CA VAL A 159 36.63 4.21 -7.24
C VAL A 159 37.30 3.23 -6.29
N LYS A 160 37.63 3.69 -5.09
CA LYS A 160 38.45 2.95 -4.12
C LYS A 160 37.94 1.54 -3.79
N PRO A 161 36.64 1.31 -3.57
CA PRO A 161 36.12 -0.05 -3.36
C PRO A 161 36.38 -0.99 -4.55
N VAL A 162 36.31 -0.47 -5.78
CA VAL A 162 36.56 -1.24 -7.02
C VAL A 162 38.05 -1.55 -7.17
N GLU A 163 38.91 -0.56 -6.96
CA GLU A 163 40.37 -0.73 -6.95
C GLU A 163 40.78 -1.84 -5.97
N TYR A 164 40.27 -1.77 -4.74
CA TYR A 164 40.53 -2.77 -3.72
C TYR A 164 40.03 -4.16 -4.13
N LEU A 165 38.77 -4.29 -4.55
CA LEU A 165 38.18 -5.58 -4.98
C LEU A 165 39.02 -6.26 -6.08
N LEU A 166 39.48 -5.47 -7.06
CA LEU A 166 40.34 -5.96 -8.13
C LEU A 166 41.72 -6.36 -7.61
N SER A 167 42.30 -5.59 -6.67
CA SER A 167 43.64 -5.86 -6.14
C SER A 167 43.74 -7.18 -5.37
N GLN A 168 42.64 -7.59 -4.71
CA GLN A 168 42.56 -8.87 -4.00
C GLN A 168 42.46 -10.07 -4.96
N ASN A 169 42.00 -9.84 -6.19
CA ASN A 169 41.66 -10.89 -7.15
C ASN A 169 42.61 -10.98 -8.35
N LEU A 170 43.56 -10.04 -8.49
CA LEU A 170 44.52 -9.99 -9.57
C LEU A 170 45.95 -10.12 -9.04
N SER A 171 46.73 -11.02 -9.65
CA SER A 171 48.13 -11.26 -9.26
C SER A 171 49.11 -10.18 -9.77
N SER A 172 48.67 -9.32 -10.68
CA SER A 172 49.47 -8.25 -11.30
C SER A 172 49.04 -6.88 -10.80
N SER A 173 49.94 -5.90 -10.82
CA SER A 173 49.62 -4.51 -10.51
C SER A 173 48.51 -3.98 -11.43
N ILE A 174 47.56 -3.28 -10.82
CA ILE A 174 46.42 -2.66 -11.53
C ILE A 174 46.87 -1.31 -12.06
N ASP A 175 46.55 -1.03 -13.32
CA ASP A 175 46.65 0.32 -13.86
C ASP A 175 45.44 1.14 -13.38
N GLY A 176 45.64 1.97 -12.36
CA GLY A 176 44.59 2.83 -11.81
C GLY A 176 43.99 3.82 -12.82
N ASN A 177 44.70 4.13 -13.91
CA ASN A 177 44.21 5.01 -14.98
C ASN A 177 43.34 4.27 -16.01
N GLN A 178 43.35 2.94 -15.98
CA GLN A 178 42.49 2.15 -16.86
C GLN A 178 41.02 2.38 -16.48
N ARG A 179 40.18 2.64 -17.48
CA ARG A 179 38.73 2.77 -17.28
C ARG A 179 38.10 1.42 -16.95
N ILE A 180 37.21 1.39 -15.96
CA ILE A 180 36.52 0.16 -15.50
C ILE A 180 35.82 -0.55 -16.66
N GLY A 181 35.14 0.19 -17.55
CA GLY A 181 34.46 -0.40 -18.71
C GLY A 181 35.41 -1.06 -19.71
N ASN A 182 36.62 -0.52 -19.89
CA ASN A 182 37.63 -1.13 -20.77
C ASN A 182 38.23 -2.39 -20.16
N LEU A 183 38.40 -2.42 -18.83
CA LEU A 183 38.81 -3.63 -18.10
C LEU A 183 37.77 -4.75 -18.26
N LEU A 184 36.49 -4.46 -18.00
CA LEU A 184 35.42 -5.45 -18.10
C LEU A 184 35.20 -5.97 -19.52
N LYS A 185 35.48 -5.17 -20.55
CA LYS A 185 35.48 -5.64 -21.95
C LYS A 185 36.60 -6.65 -22.23
N LYS A 186 37.81 -6.43 -21.69
CA LYS A 186 38.96 -7.34 -21.86
C LYS A 186 38.82 -8.60 -21.02
N SER A 187 38.30 -8.46 -19.80
CA SER A 187 38.18 -9.52 -18.81
C SER A 187 36.77 -9.58 -18.21
N PRO A 188 35.76 -10.08 -18.96
CA PRO A 188 34.36 -10.07 -18.51
C PRO A 188 34.10 -10.85 -17.22
N HIS A 189 34.92 -11.85 -16.92
CA HIS A 189 34.79 -12.65 -15.70
C HIS A 189 34.99 -11.83 -14.41
N LEU A 190 35.75 -10.73 -14.46
CA LEU A 190 35.93 -9.82 -13.33
C LEU A 190 34.62 -9.11 -12.94
N GLY A 191 33.64 -9.03 -13.85
CA GLY A 191 32.31 -8.52 -13.53
C GLY A 191 31.54 -9.40 -12.55
N LYS A 192 32.01 -10.62 -12.25
CA LYS A 192 31.39 -11.52 -11.26
C LYS A 192 31.93 -11.36 -9.85
N LEU A 193 33.00 -10.57 -9.66
CA LEU A 193 33.58 -10.32 -8.34
C LEU A 193 32.55 -9.62 -7.45
N SER A 194 32.38 -10.13 -6.23
CA SER A 194 31.34 -9.69 -5.30
C SER A 194 31.85 -8.64 -4.33
N PHE A 195 31.04 -7.62 -4.04
CA PHE A 195 31.35 -6.64 -2.99
C PHE A 195 31.18 -7.19 -1.58
N SER A 196 30.55 -8.37 -1.42
CA SER A 196 30.52 -9.08 -0.13
C SER A 196 31.90 -9.54 0.36
N GLU A 197 32.92 -9.52 -0.51
CA GLU A 197 34.31 -9.88 -0.20
C GLU A 197 35.16 -8.66 0.22
N VAL A 198 34.58 -7.46 0.19
CA VAL A 198 35.24 -6.20 0.55
C VAL A 198 34.78 -5.78 1.94
N ASP A 199 35.72 -5.28 2.76
CA ASP A 199 35.35 -4.53 3.95
C ASP A 199 34.79 -3.15 3.56
N LEU A 200 33.46 -3.05 3.50
CA LEU A 200 32.75 -1.85 3.10
C LEU A 200 32.72 -0.77 4.19
N THR A 201 33.11 -1.08 5.43
CA THR A 201 33.16 -0.11 6.53
C THR A 201 34.25 0.94 6.32
N SER A 202 35.27 0.61 5.52
CA SER A 202 36.40 1.48 5.19
C SER A 202 36.08 2.53 4.11
N TYR A 203 34.86 2.56 3.58
CA TYR A 203 34.48 3.41 2.45
C TYR A 203 33.14 4.09 2.69
N ASN A 204 33.02 5.35 2.27
CA ASN A 204 31.79 6.11 2.36
C ASN A 204 30.94 5.99 1.08
N ILE A 205 29.66 6.34 1.16
CA ILE A 205 28.74 6.38 0.01
C ILE A 205 29.32 7.16 -1.18
N ASP A 206 30.03 8.25 -0.92
CA ASP A 206 30.63 9.13 -1.95
C ASP A 206 31.88 8.55 -2.64
N SER A 207 32.44 7.45 -2.10
CA SER A 207 33.58 6.74 -2.68
C SER A 207 33.23 6.02 -3.98
N ILE A 208 31.94 5.93 -4.32
CA ILE A 208 31.43 5.44 -5.60
C ILE A 208 30.67 6.58 -6.29
N PRO A 209 31.25 7.20 -7.33
CA PRO A 209 30.60 8.28 -8.06
C PRO A 209 29.22 7.86 -8.60
N GLY A 210 28.19 8.65 -8.30
CA GLY A 210 26.82 8.43 -8.75
C GLY A 210 25.98 7.49 -7.89
N LEU A 211 26.55 6.85 -6.85
CA LEU A 211 25.84 5.89 -6.00
C LEU A 211 24.61 6.51 -5.32
N SER A 212 24.77 7.68 -4.68
CA SER A 212 23.71 8.32 -3.89
C SER A 212 22.49 8.78 -4.70
N VAL A 213 22.67 9.04 -5.99
CA VAL A 213 21.62 9.54 -6.90
C VAL A 213 21.03 8.44 -7.78
N THR A 214 21.56 7.22 -7.71
CA THR A 214 21.03 6.09 -8.47
C THR A 214 19.85 5.48 -7.71
N PRO A 215 18.66 5.31 -8.34
CA PRO A 215 17.53 4.65 -7.70
C PRO A 215 17.89 3.23 -7.24
N ILE A 216 17.36 2.81 -6.09
CA ILE A 216 17.65 1.50 -5.50
C ILE A 216 17.27 0.37 -6.47
N GLU A 217 16.24 0.56 -7.30
CA GLU A 217 15.77 -0.45 -8.25
C GLU A 217 16.75 -0.82 -9.36
N GLU A 218 17.74 0.04 -9.62
CA GLU A 218 18.78 -0.19 -10.63
C GLU A 218 19.85 -1.21 -10.16
N PHE A 219 19.96 -1.44 -8.85
CA PHE A 219 20.93 -2.36 -8.27
C PHE A 219 20.43 -3.81 -8.34
N SER A 220 21.31 -4.78 -8.63
CA SER A 220 20.88 -6.17 -8.72
C SER A 220 20.41 -6.69 -7.36
N ASN A 221 19.35 -7.49 -7.34
CA ASN A 221 18.84 -8.15 -6.13
C ASN A 221 18.47 -7.21 -4.97
N TRP A 222 18.24 -5.91 -5.23
CA TRP A 222 17.84 -4.94 -4.21
C TRP A 222 16.65 -5.41 -3.36
N GLN A 223 15.78 -6.26 -3.91
CA GLN A 223 14.61 -6.83 -3.24
C GLN A 223 14.95 -7.55 -1.94
N GLY A 224 16.17 -8.08 -1.81
CA GLY A 224 16.64 -8.82 -0.64
C GLY A 224 17.23 -7.94 0.48
N ALA A 225 17.34 -6.63 0.30
CA ALA A 225 17.79 -5.73 1.36
C ALA A 225 16.66 -5.48 2.36
N TYR A 226 17.00 -5.41 3.66
CA TYR A 226 16.07 -5.00 4.71
C TYR A 226 15.84 -3.49 4.65
N ILE A 227 14.70 -3.04 5.17
CA ILE A 227 14.34 -1.61 5.15
C ILE A 227 15.32 -0.80 6.02
N ASP A 228 15.68 -1.31 7.19
CA ASP A 228 16.65 -0.68 8.10
C ASP A 228 18.08 -0.65 7.53
N SER A 229 18.40 -1.56 6.60
CA SER A 229 19.67 -1.60 5.88
C SER A 229 19.75 -0.59 4.72
N VAL A 230 18.79 0.31 4.59
CA VAL A 230 18.88 1.49 3.72
C VAL A 230 18.92 2.74 4.60
N PRO A 231 20.05 3.46 4.64
CA PRO A 231 20.24 4.58 5.56
C PRO A 231 19.11 5.61 5.47
N GLY A 232 18.44 5.84 6.60
CA GLY A 232 17.35 6.81 6.73
C GLY A 232 15.98 6.34 6.23
N LEU A 233 15.88 5.26 5.45
CA LEU A 233 14.62 4.85 4.80
C LEU A 233 13.50 4.56 5.81
N GLU A 234 13.83 3.92 6.93
CA GLU A 234 12.85 3.60 7.97
C GLU A 234 12.24 4.85 8.63
N SER A 235 12.88 6.01 8.48
CA SER A 235 12.42 7.30 9.02
C SER A 235 11.65 8.14 8.01
N VAL A 236 11.52 7.70 6.76
CA VAL A 236 10.70 8.37 5.75
C VAL A 236 9.21 8.18 6.11
N PRO A 237 8.42 9.26 6.27
CA PRO A 237 6.99 9.15 6.52
C PRO A 237 6.28 8.43 5.37
N PHE A 238 5.28 7.60 5.68
CA PHE A 238 4.58 6.78 4.68
C PHE A 238 3.83 7.62 3.62
N SER A 239 3.47 8.85 3.97
CA SER A 239 2.91 9.85 3.05
C SER A 239 3.89 10.34 1.98
N GLN A 240 5.20 10.18 2.20
CA GLN A 240 6.25 10.64 1.29
C GLN A 240 6.87 9.51 0.46
N PHE A 241 6.38 8.27 0.59
CA PHE A 241 6.82 7.17 -0.27
C PHE A 241 6.49 7.42 -1.75
N PRO A 242 7.20 6.78 -2.70
CA PRO A 242 6.95 6.97 -4.12
C PRO A 242 5.53 6.59 -4.53
N ASN A 243 4.96 5.57 -3.86
CA ASN A 243 3.52 5.33 -3.82
C ASN A 243 3.00 5.55 -2.39
N PRO A 244 2.50 6.76 -2.06
CA PRO A 244 2.02 7.09 -0.73
C PRO A 244 0.86 6.21 -0.27
N ILE A 245 0.84 5.91 1.02
CA ILE A 245 -0.30 5.21 1.62
C ILE A 245 -1.54 6.11 1.66
N ASN A 246 -2.69 5.57 1.26
CA ASN A 246 -3.96 6.29 1.22
C ASN A 246 -5.12 5.38 1.65
N ALA A 247 -6.15 5.97 2.25
CA ALA A 247 -7.38 5.23 2.55
C ALA A 247 -8.08 4.80 1.26
N ILE A 248 -8.57 3.56 1.21
CA ILE A 248 -9.33 3.00 0.09
C ILE A 248 -10.81 3.02 0.45
N GLY A 249 -11.58 3.81 -0.29
CA GLY A 249 -13.00 4.02 -0.05
C GLY A 249 -13.29 5.04 1.06
N GLY A 250 -14.57 5.37 1.20
CA GLY A 250 -15.05 6.46 2.06
C GLY A 250 -15.95 6.03 3.22
N GLU A 251 -16.24 4.73 3.37
CA GLU A 251 -17.28 4.32 4.31
C GLU A 251 -16.77 4.40 5.75
N VAL A 252 -17.52 5.13 6.57
CA VAL A 252 -17.31 5.27 8.01
C VAL A 252 -18.50 4.62 8.71
N GLY A 253 -18.21 3.67 9.59
CA GLY A 253 -19.19 3.08 10.49
C GLY A 253 -19.05 3.63 11.90
N ILE A 254 -19.97 3.24 12.76
CA ILE A 254 -19.85 3.41 14.21
C ILE A 254 -19.70 2.02 14.82
N VAL A 255 -18.75 1.84 15.73
CA VAL A 255 -18.65 0.65 16.57
C VAL A 255 -19.90 0.61 17.45
N ASP A 256 -20.86 -0.27 17.18
CA ASP A 256 -22.13 -0.30 17.91
C ASP A 256 -22.01 -1.12 19.18
N VAL A 257 -21.71 -2.42 19.02
CA VAL A 257 -21.57 -3.36 20.13
C VAL A 257 -20.36 -4.26 19.90
N ALA A 258 -19.54 -4.45 20.93
CA ALA A 258 -18.45 -5.39 20.94
C ALA A 258 -18.90 -6.75 21.50
N PHE A 259 -18.73 -7.83 20.73
CA PHE A 259 -19.12 -9.17 21.15
C PHE A 259 -17.93 -10.13 21.25
N GLY A 260 -17.90 -10.90 22.33
CA GLY A 260 -16.89 -11.93 22.56
C GLY A 260 -17.04 -13.18 21.69
N THR A 261 -16.27 -14.22 22.01
CA THR A 261 -16.24 -15.49 21.25
C THR A 261 -17.50 -16.34 21.39
N ASP A 262 -18.38 -16.05 22.34
CA ASP A 262 -19.61 -16.82 22.53
C ASP A 262 -20.59 -16.66 21.34
N GLU A 263 -20.44 -15.59 20.56
CA GLU A 263 -21.23 -15.36 19.36
C GLU A 263 -20.89 -16.35 18.23
N GLN A 264 -21.91 -16.72 17.46
CA GLN A 264 -21.80 -17.70 16.37
C GLN A 264 -22.61 -17.27 15.14
N LEU A 265 -22.40 -17.97 14.01
CA LEU A 265 -23.20 -17.86 12.78
C LEU A 265 -23.41 -16.43 12.25
N ARG A 266 -22.36 -15.62 12.17
CA ARG A 266 -22.39 -14.29 11.55
C ARG A 266 -22.31 -14.39 10.02
N GLN A 267 -23.42 -14.13 9.33
CA GLN A 267 -23.47 -14.16 7.86
C GLN A 267 -23.20 -12.79 7.21
N ARG A 268 -23.52 -11.70 7.91
CA ARG A 268 -23.36 -10.32 7.40
C ARG A 268 -22.04 -9.75 7.86
N THR A 269 -20.93 -10.19 7.28
CA THR A 269 -19.60 -9.71 7.69
C THR A 269 -19.04 -8.68 6.71
N ILE A 270 -18.09 -7.88 7.18
CA ILE A 270 -17.25 -7.01 6.36
C ILE A 270 -15.78 -7.43 6.39
N SER A 271 -15.45 -8.58 6.95
CA SER A 271 -14.06 -9.06 7.02
C SER A 271 -13.84 -10.25 6.09
N GLY A 272 -12.60 -10.35 5.60
CA GLY A 272 -12.17 -11.48 4.80
C GLY A 272 -10.77 -11.29 4.23
N SER A 273 -10.62 -11.59 2.95
CA SER A 273 -9.38 -11.43 2.19
C SER A 273 -9.67 -11.00 0.76
N LYS A 274 -8.64 -10.57 0.04
CA LYS A 274 -8.77 -10.34 -1.40
C LYS A 274 -9.16 -11.61 -2.18
N LYS A 275 -8.81 -12.79 -1.64
CA LYS A 275 -9.00 -14.07 -2.32
C LYS A 275 -10.39 -14.66 -2.11
N GLU A 276 -10.98 -14.48 -0.94
CA GLU A 276 -12.33 -14.98 -0.61
C GLU A 276 -13.39 -13.87 -0.63
N GLY A 277 -12.98 -12.61 -0.81
CA GLY A 277 -13.82 -11.43 -0.64
C GLY A 277 -13.85 -10.93 0.80
N PHE A 278 -14.41 -9.75 1.03
CA PHE A 278 -14.48 -9.10 2.36
C PHE A 278 -15.86 -9.26 3.01
N ALA A 279 -16.52 -10.38 2.77
CA ALA A 279 -17.81 -10.72 3.38
C ALA A 279 -17.86 -12.22 3.72
N VAL A 280 -16.76 -12.74 4.28
CA VAL A 280 -16.65 -14.16 4.64
C VAL A 280 -17.45 -14.44 5.91
N PRO A 281 -18.48 -15.30 5.88
CA PRO A 281 -19.27 -15.61 7.07
C PRO A 281 -18.43 -16.26 8.16
N CYS A 282 -18.73 -15.95 9.42
CA CYS A 282 -18.17 -16.64 10.58
C CYS A 282 -19.19 -17.62 11.16
N LYS A 283 -18.75 -18.84 11.49
CA LYS A 283 -19.63 -19.92 11.95
C LYS A 283 -19.61 -20.12 13.46
N GLN A 284 -18.44 -20.04 14.08
CA GLN A 284 -18.21 -20.30 15.51
C GLN A 284 -17.12 -19.35 16.00
N ASP A 285 -17.04 -19.14 17.32
CA ASP A 285 -16.04 -18.30 17.98
C ASP A 285 -15.95 -16.89 17.39
N CYS A 286 -17.11 -16.32 17.03
CA CYS A 286 -17.22 -15.14 16.20
C CYS A 286 -17.07 -13.86 17.03
N ALA A 287 -15.94 -13.67 17.71
CA ALA A 287 -15.64 -12.38 18.31
C ALA A 287 -15.62 -11.30 17.22
N HIS A 288 -16.37 -10.21 17.42
CA HIS A 288 -16.56 -9.18 16.40
C HIS A 288 -17.03 -7.87 17.01
N VAL A 289 -17.00 -6.82 16.21
CA VAL A 289 -17.81 -5.62 16.47
C VAL A 289 -18.98 -5.58 15.49
N GLU A 290 -20.18 -5.35 16.00
CA GLU A 290 -21.33 -4.98 15.19
C GLU A 290 -21.23 -3.49 14.83
N LEU A 291 -21.57 -3.17 13.59
CA LEU A 291 -21.43 -1.83 13.04
C LEU A 291 -22.78 -1.17 12.85
N SER A 292 -22.87 0.11 13.21
CA SER A 292 -23.98 0.98 12.83
C SER A 292 -23.50 2.09 11.89
N GLY A 293 -24.40 3.02 11.53
CA GLY A 293 -24.14 4.06 10.53
C GLY A 293 -25.02 3.90 9.29
N SER A 294 -24.42 4.01 8.10
CA SER A 294 -25.16 3.98 6.83
C SER A 294 -25.88 2.64 6.60
N LYS A 295 -26.84 2.64 5.67
CA LYS A 295 -27.61 1.44 5.32
C LYS A 295 -26.71 0.30 4.81
N SER A 296 -25.55 0.61 4.23
CA SER A 296 -24.63 -0.38 3.68
C SER A 296 -23.86 -1.15 4.76
N VAL A 297 -23.73 -0.59 5.98
CA VAL A 297 -22.94 -1.16 7.10
C VAL A 297 -23.76 -1.55 8.31
N LYS A 298 -24.96 -0.99 8.48
CA LYS A 298 -25.81 -1.24 9.66
C LYS A 298 -26.08 -2.74 9.89
N GLY A 299 -25.76 -3.19 11.10
CA GLY A 299 -25.91 -4.57 11.57
C GLY A 299 -24.96 -5.56 10.90
N LYS A 300 -23.85 -5.08 10.32
CA LYS A 300 -22.78 -5.95 9.81
C LYS A 300 -21.67 -6.12 10.85
N ALA A 301 -21.03 -7.27 10.82
CA ALA A 301 -19.96 -7.64 11.74
C ALA A 301 -18.57 -7.45 11.11
N TRP A 302 -17.66 -6.77 11.80
CA TRP A 302 -16.22 -6.92 11.52
C TRP A 302 -15.65 -8.01 12.43
N VAL A 303 -15.54 -9.22 11.90
CA VAL A 303 -15.08 -10.40 12.66
C VAL A 303 -13.58 -10.31 12.94
N SER A 304 -13.17 -10.72 14.14
CA SER A 304 -11.78 -10.76 14.58
C SER A 304 -10.95 -11.78 13.80
N GLY A 305 -9.82 -11.31 13.28
CA GLY A 305 -8.79 -12.12 12.63
C GLY A 305 -8.07 -13.08 13.57
N LYS A 306 -8.18 -12.86 14.89
CA LYS A 306 -7.56 -13.71 15.92
C LYS A 306 -8.21 -15.10 15.97
N TYR A 307 -9.52 -15.17 15.68
CA TYR A 307 -10.31 -16.40 15.77
C TYR A 307 -10.75 -16.93 14.40
N GLN A 308 -10.76 -16.09 13.35
CA GLN A 308 -11.11 -16.51 12.00
C GLN A 308 -9.97 -16.34 11.01
N LEU A 309 -9.55 -17.45 10.40
CA LEU A 309 -8.60 -17.48 9.29
C LEU A 309 -9.30 -17.72 7.94
N VAL A 310 -8.91 -16.95 6.94
CA VAL A 310 -9.44 -16.96 5.56
C VAL A 310 -8.34 -17.33 4.57
N LYS A 311 -8.69 -17.83 3.37
CA LYS A 311 -7.66 -18.10 2.36
C LYS A 311 -7.05 -16.79 1.89
N GLY A 312 -5.73 -16.79 1.73
CA GLY A 312 -4.95 -15.66 1.27
C GLY A 312 -3.88 -16.06 0.27
N GLY A 313 -2.99 -15.12 -0.02
CA GLY A 313 -1.82 -15.31 -0.87
C GLY A 313 -2.10 -15.65 -2.33
N ARG A 314 -1.05 -15.55 -3.14
CA ARG A 314 -1.07 -15.78 -4.60
C ARG A 314 0.22 -16.42 -5.08
N GLY A 315 0.16 -17.05 -6.26
CA GLY A 315 1.32 -17.73 -6.84
C GLY A 315 1.80 -18.91 -6.00
N MET A 316 3.06 -19.29 -6.19
CA MET A 316 3.71 -20.39 -5.47
C MET A 316 3.75 -20.15 -3.95
N LEU A 317 3.89 -18.89 -3.54
CA LEU A 317 3.91 -18.51 -2.13
C LEU A 317 2.52 -18.55 -1.46
N GLY A 318 1.44 -18.68 -2.23
CA GLY A 318 0.07 -18.69 -1.70
C GLY A 318 -0.28 -19.89 -0.83
N SER A 319 0.60 -20.90 -0.71
CA SER A 319 0.44 -22.06 0.18
C SER A 319 1.12 -21.88 1.54
N VAL A 320 1.96 -20.85 1.71
CA VAL A 320 2.63 -20.55 2.99
C VAL A 320 1.58 -20.33 4.08
N ASN A 321 1.87 -20.79 5.29
CA ASN A 321 0.93 -20.77 6.41
C ASN A 321 -0.41 -21.49 6.09
N GLY A 322 -0.34 -22.61 5.36
CA GLY A 322 -1.53 -23.34 4.89
C GLY A 322 -2.39 -22.54 3.89
N GLY A 323 -1.84 -21.48 3.32
CA GLY A 323 -2.55 -20.53 2.46
C GLY A 323 -3.59 -19.70 3.22
N LYS A 324 -3.41 -19.52 4.52
CA LYS A 324 -4.34 -18.82 5.41
C LYS A 324 -3.74 -17.55 6.01
N GLU A 325 -4.60 -16.56 6.21
CA GLU A 325 -4.33 -15.29 6.87
C GLU A 325 -5.50 -14.93 7.80
N PRO A 326 -5.28 -14.10 8.83
CA PRO A 326 -6.35 -13.50 9.61
C PRO A 326 -7.40 -12.82 8.72
N THR A 327 -8.67 -12.99 9.04
CA THR A 327 -9.74 -12.21 8.43
C THR A 327 -9.55 -10.73 8.75
N GLY A 328 -9.81 -9.84 7.80
CA GLY A 328 -9.59 -8.41 7.98
C GLY A 328 -9.94 -7.63 6.72
N ARG A 329 -9.37 -6.43 6.59
CA ARG A 329 -9.63 -5.49 5.48
C ARG A 329 -8.33 -4.79 5.03
N HIS A 330 -8.31 -4.33 3.79
CA HIS A 330 -7.21 -3.56 3.21
C HIS A 330 -7.61 -2.10 3.11
N LEU A 331 -7.74 -1.45 4.27
CA LEU A 331 -8.21 -0.07 4.36
C LEU A 331 -7.24 0.91 3.70
N PHE A 332 -5.96 0.53 3.57
CA PHE A 332 -4.87 1.41 3.16
C PHE A 332 -4.02 0.80 2.04
N GLY A 333 -4.64 -0.03 1.18
CA GLY A 333 -3.95 -0.75 0.12
C GLY A 333 -3.27 -2.02 0.58
N ASP A 334 -2.25 -2.41 -0.18
CA ASP A 334 -1.72 -3.78 -0.17
C ASP A 334 -0.47 -3.97 0.67
N ALA A 335 0.06 -2.89 1.25
CA ALA A 335 1.24 -2.95 2.10
C ALA A 335 1.01 -3.86 3.33
N PHE A 336 -0.18 -3.79 3.90
CA PHE A 336 -0.57 -4.58 5.06
C PHE A 336 -2.10 -4.76 5.11
N LYS A 337 -2.54 -5.77 5.86
CA LYS A 337 -3.94 -5.99 6.21
C LYS A 337 -4.21 -5.45 7.61
N VAL A 338 -5.36 -4.81 7.79
CA VAL A 338 -5.90 -4.41 9.10
C VAL A 338 -6.92 -5.46 9.55
N ALA A 339 -6.71 -6.06 10.72
CA ALA A 339 -7.64 -7.00 11.33
C ALA A 339 -8.12 -6.47 12.68
N VAL A 340 -9.41 -6.63 12.98
CA VAL A 340 -9.86 -6.61 14.39
C VAL A 340 -9.15 -7.77 15.08
N TRP A 341 -8.52 -7.51 16.22
CA TRP A 341 -7.66 -8.48 16.88
C TRP A 341 -8.22 -8.89 18.23
N ASP A 342 -8.29 -7.96 19.19
CA ASP A 342 -8.91 -8.19 20.49
C ASP A 342 -10.27 -7.49 20.56
N VAL A 343 -11.21 -8.10 21.28
CA VAL A 343 -12.55 -7.56 21.55
C VAL A 343 -12.86 -7.82 23.03
N SER A 344 -13.34 -6.80 23.73
CA SER A 344 -13.82 -6.87 25.11
C SER A 344 -15.29 -6.44 25.15
N GLU A 345 -16.18 -7.39 25.37
CA GLU A 345 -17.62 -7.15 25.52
C GLU A 345 -17.95 -6.42 26.82
N VAL A 346 -17.17 -6.66 27.89
CA VAL A 346 -17.35 -5.98 29.19
C VAL A 346 -17.00 -4.50 29.13
N ASP A 347 -15.95 -4.15 28.37
CA ASP A 347 -15.48 -2.77 28.27
C ASP A 347 -16.10 -2.04 27.07
N GLY A 348 -16.78 -2.77 26.19
CA GLY A 348 -17.26 -2.26 24.90
C GLY A 348 -16.09 -1.79 24.03
N MET A 349 -15.00 -2.56 23.95
CA MET A 349 -13.77 -2.13 23.28
C MET A 349 -13.26 -3.15 22.27
N MET A 350 -12.53 -2.67 21.26
CA MET A 350 -11.77 -3.51 20.34
C MET A 350 -10.40 -2.92 20.00
N SER A 351 -9.46 -3.79 19.61
CA SER A 351 -8.17 -3.43 19.04
C SER A 351 -8.05 -3.87 17.59
N GLN A 352 -7.18 -3.20 16.84
CA GLN A 352 -6.74 -3.58 15.52
C GLN A 352 -5.26 -3.95 15.53
N ALA A 353 -4.89 -4.87 14.64
CA ALA A 353 -3.51 -5.21 14.36
C ALA A 353 -3.24 -5.18 12.84
N LEU A 354 -2.00 -4.85 12.49
CA LEU A 354 -1.48 -4.96 11.14
C LEU A 354 -0.85 -6.34 10.91
N PHE A 355 -1.07 -6.87 9.71
CA PHE A 355 -0.41 -8.07 9.21
C PHE A 355 0.25 -7.77 7.87
N PHE A 356 1.51 -8.15 7.73
CA PHE A 356 2.33 -8.03 6.53
C PHE A 356 2.46 -9.38 5.81
N ARG A 357 2.94 -9.34 4.58
CA ARG A 357 3.16 -10.53 3.74
C ARG A 357 4.52 -10.48 3.09
N VAL A 358 5.00 -11.64 2.67
CA VAL A 358 6.20 -11.78 1.86
C VAL A 358 5.81 -11.80 0.39
N CYS A 359 6.47 -10.98 -0.42
CA CYS A 359 6.37 -11.04 -1.88
C CYS A 359 7.74 -11.34 -2.47
N MET A 360 7.83 -12.30 -3.38
CA MET A 360 9.11 -12.64 -4.02
C MET A 360 8.99 -12.59 -5.51
N ARG A 361 9.70 -11.63 -6.09
CA ARG A 361 9.87 -11.55 -7.52
C ARG A 361 11.10 -10.73 -7.88
N ASN A 362 11.58 -10.96 -9.08
CA ASN A 362 12.58 -10.16 -9.74
C ASN A 362 12.13 -9.92 -11.20
N ASN A 363 13.00 -9.32 -12.02
CA ASN A 363 12.66 -8.98 -13.41
C ASN A 363 12.34 -10.21 -14.29
N PHE A 364 12.65 -11.43 -13.85
CA PHE A 364 12.51 -12.66 -14.64
C PHE A 364 11.55 -13.68 -14.03
N VAL A 365 11.27 -13.60 -12.74
CA VAL A 365 10.50 -14.59 -11.97
C VAL A 365 9.52 -13.87 -11.04
N ASP A 366 8.24 -14.23 -11.08
CA ASP A 366 7.24 -13.84 -10.09
C ASP A 366 6.71 -15.09 -9.38
N LEU A 367 7.05 -15.25 -8.09
CA LEU A 367 6.58 -16.36 -7.25
C LEU A 367 5.29 -16.03 -6.50
N GLY A 368 4.78 -14.80 -6.66
CA GLY A 368 3.60 -14.29 -6.00
C GLY A 368 3.90 -13.76 -4.59
N CYS A 369 2.90 -13.89 -3.71
CA CYS A 369 2.99 -13.41 -2.34
C CYS A 369 2.34 -14.40 -1.39
N THR A 370 2.85 -14.49 -0.16
CA THR A 370 2.23 -15.24 0.91
C THR A 370 0.88 -14.62 1.29
N PRO A 371 0.05 -15.34 2.06
CA PRO A 371 -0.98 -14.69 2.85
C PRO A 371 -0.37 -13.62 3.79
N TYR A 372 -1.20 -12.71 4.31
CA TYR A 372 -0.78 -11.77 5.36
C TYR A 372 -0.67 -12.49 6.71
N PHE A 373 0.53 -12.94 7.06
CA PHE A 373 0.77 -13.77 8.26
C PHE A 373 1.82 -13.18 9.22
N ILE A 374 2.53 -12.12 8.80
CA ILE A 374 3.57 -11.50 9.62
C ILE A 374 2.90 -10.43 10.49
N GLY A 375 2.69 -10.75 11.76
CA GLY A 375 2.00 -9.92 12.74
C GLY A 375 1.63 -10.78 13.96
N PRO A 376 0.86 -10.26 14.92
CA PRO A 376 0.24 -8.93 14.94
C PRO A 376 1.22 -7.81 15.29
N VAL A 377 1.16 -6.71 14.55
CA VAL A 377 1.71 -5.41 14.96
C VAL A 377 0.56 -4.55 15.49
N PRO A 378 0.59 -4.07 16.74
CA PRO A 378 -0.46 -3.21 17.30
C PRO A 378 -0.73 -1.98 16.43
N PHE A 379 -1.99 -1.53 16.36
CA PHE A 379 -2.36 -0.41 15.50
C PHE A 379 -3.25 0.63 16.17
N MET A 380 -4.57 0.42 16.18
CA MET A 380 -5.54 1.35 16.75
C MET A 380 -6.55 0.59 17.59
N SER A 381 -7.01 1.21 18.67
CA SER A 381 -8.10 0.69 19.51
C SER A 381 -9.31 1.60 19.43
N TYR A 382 -10.51 1.07 19.59
CA TYR A 382 -11.79 1.79 19.50
C TYR A 382 -12.72 1.36 20.64
N GLN A 383 -13.58 2.27 21.07
CA GLN A 383 -14.67 1.99 21.99
C GLN A 383 -16.01 1.99 21.24
N GLU A 384 -17.03 1.34 21.79
CA GLU A 384 -18.41 1.52 21.36
C GLU A 384 -18.75 3.02 21.25
N LYS A 385 -19.52 3.35 20.21
CA LYS A 385 -19.87 4.68 19.73
C LYS A 385 -18.75 5.45 19.03
N ASP A 386 -17.51 4.94 19.01
CA ASP A 386 -16.47 5.53 18.17
C ASP A 386 -16.81 5.34 16.69
N ALA A 387 -16.56 6.38 15.90
CA ALA A 387 -16.52 6.25 14.45
C ALA A 387 -15.24 5.51 14.02
N ILE A 388 -15.37 4.71 12.97
CA ILE A 388 -14.31 3.85 12.47
C ILE A 388 -14.31 3.81 10.94
N LEU A 389 -13.13 3.97 10.34
CA LEU A 389 -12.94 3.79 8.90
C LEU A 389 -13.14 2.30 8.53
N LEU A 390 -14.05 2.05 7.59
CA LEU A 390 -14.33 0.73 7.05
C LEU A 390 -13.79 0.56 5.61
N GLY A 391 -13.45 1.67 4.95
CA GLY A 391 -12.96 1.69 3.58
C GLY A 391 -14.05 1.34 2.57
N LEU A 392 -13.72 0.61 1.50
CA LEU A 392 -14.71 0.25 0.46
C LEU A 392 -15.65 -0.89 0.90
N ILE A 393 -16.94 -0.59 1.12
CA ILE A 393 -17.96 -1.59 1.46
C ILE A 393 -18.86 -1.87 0.25
N ASN A 394 -18.62 -3.01 -0.42
CA ASN A 394 -19.53 -3.50 -1.45
C ASN A 394 -20.71 -4.26 -0.82
N GLY A 395 -21.93 -4.01 -1.33
CA GLY A 395 -23.21 -4.37 -0.70
C GLY A 395 -23.44 -5.86 -0.40
N GLY A 396 -24.27 -6.11 0.62
CA GLY A 396 -24.79 -7.44 1.00
C GLY A 396 -26.02 -7.26 1.91
N GLY A 397 -27.17 -7.79 1.47
CA GLY A 397 -28.51 -7.56 2.03
C GLY A 397 -28.99 -8.56 3.11
N GLU A 398 -30.14 -8.17 3.67
CA GLU A 398 -31.13 -8.79 4.58
C GLU A 398 -30.78 -9.20 6.02
N ASN A 399 -31.79 -9.05 6.90
CA ASN A 399 -31.72 -8.83 8.35
C ASN A 399 -31.19 -10.02 9.17
N SER A 400 -30.26 -9.74 10.09
CA SER A 400 -29.97 -10.56 11.26
C SER A 400 -29.67 -9.63 12.44
N THR A 401 -30.41 -9.77 13.54
CA THR A 401 -30.18 -9.06 14.80
C THR A 401 -29.47 -9.99 15.78
N SER A 402 -28.37 -9.53 16.38
CA SER A 402 -27.65 -10.22 17.45
C SER A 402 -28.46 -10.17 18.75
N THR A 403 -28.44 -11.26 19.53
CA THR A 403 -29.03 -11.28 20.88
C THR A 403 -27.89 -11.54 21.86
N PRO A 404 -27.54 -10.60 22.76
CA PRO A 404 -26.41 -10.75 23.66
C PRO A 404 -26.54 -12.02 24.51
N THR A 405 -25.53 -12.90 24.52
CA THR A 405 -25.56 -14.17 25.27
C THR A 405 -25.09 -14.08 26.73
N GLY A 406 -24.57 -12.95 27.19
CA GLY A 406 -24.24 -12.76 28.60
C GLY A 406 -22.96 -13.48 29.06
N LEU A 407 -21.88 -12.69 29.16
CA LEU A 407 -20.71 -12.81 30.05
C LEU A 407 -20.10 -14.19 30.32
N LYS A 408 -19.04 -14.53 29.56
CA LYS A 408 -17.67 -14.71 30.09
C LYS A 408 -16.64 -14.06 29.16
N SER A 409 -16.06 -12.93 29.60
CA SER A 409 -14.94 -12.26 28.92
C SER A 409 -13.63 -13.04 29.09
N SER A 410 -12.85 -13.15 28.01
CA SER A 410 -11.43 -13.48 28.06
C SER A 410 -10.67 -12.27 28.64
N GLY A 411 -10.16 -12.42 29.87
CA GLY A 411 -9.67 -11.32 30.71
C GLY A 411 -8.52 -10.47 30.15
N PHE A 412 -8.86 -9.42 29.39
CA PHE A 412 -7.96 -8.34 29.02
C PHE A 412 -8.49 -7.00 29.54
N THR A 413 -7.61 -6.17 30.11
CA THR A 413 -7.87 -4.79 30.50
C THR A 413 -7.11 -3.85 29.58
N PHE A 414 -7.81 -2.92 28.92
CA PHE A 414 -7.16 -1.86 28.13
C PHE A 414 -6.70 -0.73 29.06
N ASN A 415 -5.40 -0.52 29.18
CA ASN A 415 -4.86 0.68 29.82
C ASN A 415 -4.73 1.81 28.79
N ASN A 416 -5.43 2.92 29.03
CA ASN A 416 -5.41 4.23 28.36
C ASN A 416 -6.42 4.48 27.21
N SER A 417 -7.43 5.30 27.50
CA SER A 417 -8.40 5.90 26.57
C SER A 417 -7.80 7.02 25.69
N PRO A 418 -8.30 7.26 24.46
CA PRO A 418 -7.99 8.50 23.72
C PRO A 418 -9.01 9.61 23.94
N ILE A 419 -8.47 10.82 23.87
CA ILE A 419 -9.05 12.15 24.04
C ILE A 419 -9.80 12.57 22.75
N THR A 420 -10.96 13.20 22.93
CA THR A 420 -11.70 13.96 21.91
C THR A 420 -11.02 15.30 21.63
N SER A 421 -10.75 15.64 20.38
CA SER A 421 -10.51 17.03 19.97
C SER A 421 -11.15 17.32 18.63
N SER A 422 -11.71 18.52 18.52
CA SER A 422 -12.61 18.99 17.49
C SER A 422 -11.90 19.81 16.40
N SER A 423 -12.45 19.70 15.19
CA SER A 423 -12.52 20.69 14.09
C SER A 423 -11.23 21.15 13.41
N ASN A 424 -10.99 20.65 12.19
CA ASN A 424 -11.27 21.39 10.94
C ASN A 424 -11.18 20.46 9.72
N SER A 425 -12.17 20.56 8.84
CA SER A 425 -12.52 19.61 7.77
C SER A 425 -11.59 19.70 6.56
N SER A 426 -11.10 18.56 6.04
CA SER A 426 -10.57 18.41 4.67
C SER A 426 -10.67 16.96 4.19
N SER A 427 -11.08 16.75 2.93
CA SER A 427 -11.41 15.44 2.30
C SER A 427 -10.17 14.62 1.87
N LEU A 428 -10.22 13.27 1.95
CA LEU A 428 -9.10 12.34 1.60
C LEU A 428 -9.33 11.52 0.32
N LEU A 429 -9.96 12.12 -0.67
CA LEU A 429 -9.48 11.88 -2.03
C LEU A 429 -8.93 13.23 -2.44
N LEU A 430 -7.63 13.42 -2.32
CA LEU A 430 -7.03 14.48 -3.12
C LEU A 430 -6.89 13.88 -4.52
N PRO A 431 -7.69 14.30 -5.51
CA PRO A 431 -7.21 14.24 -6.89
C PRO A 431 -5.79 14.82 -6.86
N ASN A 432 -4.86 14.26 -7.63
CA ASN A 432 -3.55 14.88 -7.82
C ASN A 432 -3.81 16.37 -8.01
N LYS A 433 -3.46 17.21 -7.02
CA LYS A 433 -3.91 18.61 -7.01
C LYS A 433 -3.42 19.17 -8.32
N GLY A 434 -4.37 19.51 -9.19
CA GLY A 434 -4.06 20.14 -10.45
C GLY A 434 -3.07 21.25 -10.19
N SER A 435 -1.90 21.21 -10.83
CA SER A 435 -0.82 22.15 -10.53
C SER A 435 -1.13 23.61 -10.92
N CYS A 436 -2.39 23.89 -11.33
CA CYS A 436 -2.87 25.11 -11.98
C CYS A 436 -2.08 25.55 -13.23
N ASN A 437 -1.12 24.74 -13.69
CA ASN A 437 -0.18 25.09 -14.73
C ASN A 437 -0.75 24.89 -16.14
N LYS A 438 -1.84 24.11 -16.28
CA LYS A 438 -2.49 23.88 -17.57
C LYS A 438 -3.61 24.87 -17.79
N ARG A 439 -3.39 25.84 -18.67
CA ARG A 439 -4.42 26.78 -19.14
C ARG A 439 -4.73 26.57 -20.61
N HIS A 440 -6.02 26.62 -20.94
CA HIS A 440 -6.48 26.71 -22.31
C HIS A 440 -6.29 28.14 -22.84
N ILE A 441 -6.28 28.34 -24.16
CA ILE A 441 -6.10 29.66 -24.79
C ILE A 441 -7.18 30.68 -24.40
N SER A 442 -8.34 30.22 -23.91
CA SER A 442 -9.40 31.07 -23.35
C SER A 442 -9.08 31.63 -21.94
N GLY A 443 -7.96 31.23 -21.33
CA GLY A 443 -7.61 31.53 -19.94
C GLY A 443 -8.18 30.54 -18.92
N THR A 444 -9.04 29.61 -19.34
CA THR A 444 -9.63 28.58 -18.46
C THR A 444 -8.57 27.62 -17.92
N ASN A 445 -8.61 27.36 -16.61
CA ASN A 445 -7.76 26.36 -15.97
C ASN A 445 -8.27 24.94 -16.27
N ILE A 446 -7.47 24.17 -17.01
CA ILE A 446 -7.86 22.83 -17.47
C ILE A 446 -7.93 21.85 -16.29
N ASP A 447 -7.04 22.00 -15.30
CA ASP A 447 -7.00 21.08 -14.18
C ASP A 447 -8.23 21.28 -13.27
N ALA A 448 -8.57 22.53 -12.93
CA ALA A 448 -9.76 22.83 -12.13
C ALA A 448 -11.06 22.44 -12.86
N LEU A 449 -11.12 22.60 -14.18
CA LEU A 449 -12.29 22.17 -14.96
C LEU A 449 -12.39 20.64 -15.06
N SER A 450 -11.25 19.97 -15.20
CA SER A 450 -11.20 18.50 -15.17
C SER A 450 -11.71 17.95 -13.84
N THR A 451 -11.33 18.57 -12.72
CA THR A 451 -11.86 18.25 -11.39
C THR A 451 -13.35 18.50 -11.28
N ALA A 452 -13.84 19.66 -11.76
CA ALA A 452 -15.27 19.96 -11.73
C ALA A 452 -16.11 18.96 -12.54
N LEU A 453 -15.57 18.45 -13.65
CA LEU A 453 -16.22 17.43 -14.48
C LEU A 453 -16.16 16.03 -13.87
N SER A 454 -15.06 15.67 -13.20
CA SER A 454 -14.90 14.36 -12.56
C SER A 454 -15.61 14.25 -11.20
N ASP A 455 -15.68 15.34 -10.42
CA ASP A 455 -16.34 15.35 -9.11
C ASP A 455 -17.85 15.07 -9.19
N ILE A 456 -18.43 15.22 -10.38
CA ILE A 456 -19.83 14.91 -10.66
C ILE A 456 -20.02 13.44 -11.08
N GLN A 457 -18.95 12.71 -11.43
CA GLN A 457 -19.05 11.36 -12.00
C GLN A 457 -17.99 10.40 -11.44
N ASP A 458 -18.43 9.48 -10.58
CA ASP A 458 -17.79 8.19 -10.23
C ASP A 458 -16.27 8.16 -9.87
N ASN A 459 -15.84 7.12 -9.17
CA ASN A 459 -14.44 6.98 -8.76
C ASN A 459 -13.53 6.47 -9.91
N TYR A 460 -12.21 6.69 -9.80
CA TYR A 460 -11.20 6.22 -10.77
C TYR A 460 -11.15 4.71 -10.97
N ASP A 461 -11.69 3.92 -10.05
CA ASP A 461 -11.79 2.47 -10.13
C ASP A 461 -13.16 1.98 -10.60
N SER A 462 -14.05 2.89 -11.00
CA SER A 462 -15.42 2.52 -11.38
C SER A 462 -15.45 1.66 -12.65
N VAL A 463 -16.23 0.58 -12.61
CA VAL A 463 -16.50 -0.27 -13.77
C VAL A 463 -18.01 -0.38 -13.90
N GLY A 464 -18.55 0.17 -14.99
CA GLY A 464 -19.98 0.11 -15.25
C GLY A 464 -20.43 -1.10 -16.04
N ASN A 465 -21.72 -1.08 -16.38
CA ASN A 465 -22.38 -2.16 -17.11
C ASN A 465 -21.82 -2.31 -18.53
N TYR A 466 -21.85 -3.54 -19.03
CA TYR A 466 -21.56 -3.81 -20.44
C TYR A 466 -22.75 -3.43 -21.28
N LEU A 467 -22.54 -2.53 -22.23
CA LEU A 467 -23.56 -1.93 -23.08
C LEU A 467 -23.06 -1.87 -24.51
N CYS A 468 -23.99 -1.96 -25.46
CA CYS A 468 -23.71 -1.74 -26.89
C CYS A 468 -24.38 -0.44 -27.35
N ASP A 469 -23.65 0.37 -28.13
CA ASP A 469 -24.24 1.52 -28.78
C ASP A 469 -25.07 1.12 -30.02
N GLY A 470 -25.87 2.04 -30.55
CA GLY A 470 -26.68 1.82 -31.76
C GLY A 470 -25.87 1.60 -33.05
N LYS A 471 -24.53 1.61 -32.97
CA LYS A 471 -23.59 1.32 -34.08
C LYS A 471 -22.92 -0.04 -33.92
N GLY A 472 -23.28 -0.82 -32.89
CA GLY A 472 -22.74 -2.16 -32.64
C GLY A 472 -21.39 -2.15 -31.90
N ASN A 473 -20.94 -1.01 -31.37
CA ASN A 473 -19.77 -0.98 -30.49
C ASN A 473 -20.20 -1.38 -29.08
N CYS A 474 -19.65 -2.47 -28.56
CA CYS A 474 -19.96 -2.97 -27.23
C CYS A 474 -18.77 -2.81 -26.28
N GLY A 475 -19.05 -2.48 -25.03
CA GLY A 475 -18.02 -2.26 -24.01
C GLY A 475 -18.60 -1.83 -22.67
N ARG A 476 -17.72 -1.57 -21.71
CA ARG A 476 -18.06 -1.11 -20.35
C ARG A 476 -17.55 0.31 -20.14
N SER A 477 -18.24 1.10 -19.32
CA SER A 477 -17.69 2.36 -18.82
C SER A 477 -16.60 2.11 -17.79
N LEU A 478 -15.47 2.80 -17.90
CA LEU A 478 -14.29 2.62 -17.05
C LEU A 478 -13.85 3.97 -16.44
N GLY A 479 -13.64 4.00 -15.12
CA GLY A 479 -13.00 5.10 -14.41
C GLY A 479 -13.88 6.33 -14.13
N ALA A 480 -13.22 7.41 -13.67
CA ALA A 480 -13.84 8.65 -13.14
C ALA A 480 -14.56 9.53 -14.19
N MET A 481 -14.71 9.06 -15.42
CA MET A 481 -15.55 9.69 -16.44
C MET A 481 -16.34 8.64 -17.24
N GLN A 482 -16.48 7.44 -16.70
CA GLN A 482 -17.18 6.33 -17.36
C GLN A 482 -16.68 6.08 -18.79
N PHE A 483 -15.38 6.16 -19.03
CA PHE A 483 -14.80 6.04 -20.37
C PHE A 483 -15.12 4.68 -20.99
N MET A 484 -15.89 4.68 -22.09
CA MET A 484 -16.27 3.42 -22.74
C MET A 484 -15.05 2.66 -23.25
N SER A 485 -14.95 1.37 -22.90
CA SER A 485 -13.83 0.49 -23.22
C SER A 485 -13.60 0.28 -24.71
N TYR A 486 -14.59 0.56 -25.56
CA TYR A 486 -14.45 0.53 -27.00
C TYR A 486 -13.82 1.81 -27.58
N ARG A 487 -13.68 2.90 -26.81
CA ARG A 487 -13.06 4.16 -27.29
C ARG A 487 -11.63 3.88 -27.77
N PRO A 488 -11.25 4.31 -28.99
CA PRO A 488 -9.91 4.03 -29.54
C PRO A 488 -8.76 4.46 -28.63
N THR A 489 -8.87 5.62 -27.97
CA THR A 489 -7.84 6.14 -27.05
C THR A 489 -7.70 5.27 -25.81
N VAL A 490 -8.81 4.85 -25.21
CA VAL A 490 -8.84 3.93 -24.05
C VAL A 490 -8.23 2.59 -24.43
N ARG A 491 -8.61 2.04 -25.58
CA ARG A 491 -8.03 0.79 -26.10
C ARG A 491 -6.53 0.92 -26.35
N LYS A 492 -6.05 2.06 -26.84
CA LYS A 492 -4.62 2.29 -27.08
C LYS A 492 -3.83 2.26 -25.77
N ILE A 493 -4.30 2.97 -24.74
CA ILE A 493 -3.69 3.00 -23.39
C ILE A 493 -3.64 1.58 -22.81
N ILE A 494 -4.76 0.88 -22.83
CA ILE A 494 -4.84 -0.48 -22.30
C ILE A 494 -3.93 -1.43 -23.08
N LYS A 495 -3.92 -1.38 -24.42
CA LYS A 495 -3.10 -2.27 -25.27
C LYS A 495 -1.60 -2.08 -25.05
N SER A 496 -1.14 -0.90 -24.65
CA SER A 496 0.29 -0.68 -24.39
C SER A 496 0.80 -1.42 -23.16
N LYS A 497 -0.08 -1.96 -22.31
CA LYS A 497 0.31 -2.70 -21.12
C LYS A 497 0.39 -4.20 -21.37
N SER A 498 1.33 -4.84 -20.67
CA SER A 498 1.43 -6.30 -20.67
C SER A 498 0.12 -6.91 -20.20
N GLY A 499 -0.45 -7.85 -20.99
CA GLY A 499 -1.77 -8.43 -20.71
C GLY A 499 -2.97 -7.62 -21.22
N GLY A 500 -2.78 -6.37 -21.62
CA GLY A 500 -3.87 -5.45 -21.98
C GLY A 500 -4.72 -5.91 -23.18
N THR A 501 -4.12 -6.61 -24.16
CA THR A 501 -4.88 -7.19 -25.28
C THR A 501 -5.83 -8.30 -24.81
N LYS A 502 -5.41 -9.12 -23.84
CA LYS A 502 -6.26 -10.16 -23.24
C LYS A 502 -7.36 -9.53 -22.39
N PHE A 503 -7.03 -8.51 -21.61
CA PHE A 503 -8.01 -7.73 -20.83
C PHE A 503 -9.09 -7.10 -21.72
N LEU A 504 -8.71 -6.45 -22.83
CA LEU A 504 -9.69 -5.93 -23.80
C LEU A 504 -10.55 -7.02 -24.41
N THR A 505 -9.97 -8.18 -24.73
CA THR A 505 -10.74 -9.31 -25.29
C THR A 505 -11.82 -9.79 -24.31
N ARG A 506 -11.54 -9.76 -23.01
CA ARG A 506 -12.54 -10.08 -21.96
C ARG A 506 -13.61 -9.01 -21.86
N LEU A 507 -13.21 -7.73 -21.86
CA LEU A 507 -14.13 -6.61 -21.90
C LEU A 507 -15.05 -6.63 -23.12
N ASP A 508 -14.52 -6.97 -24.29
CA ASP A 508 -15.29 -7.06 -25.54
C ASP A 508 -16.34 -8.17 -25.50
N LYS A 509 -16.10 -9.24 -24.73
CA LYS A 509 -17.04 -10.34 -24.47
C LYS A 509 -18.07 -10.03 -23.39
N GLY A 510 -17.98 -8.86 -22.75
CA GLY A 510 -18.83 -8.49 -21.63
C GLY A 510 -18.55 -9.24 -20.35
N GLU A 511 -17.37 -9.86 -20.23
CA GLU A 511 -16.95 -10.48 -18.98
C GLU A 511 -16.89 -9.42 -17.85
N GLU A 512 -17.13 -9.87 -16.62
CA GLU A 512 -16.96 -9.03 -15.44
C GLU A 512 -15.46 -8.80 -15.19
N VAL A 513 -15.13 -7.55 -14.86
CA VAL A 513 -13.79 -7.11 -14.46
C VAL A 513 -13.95 -6.23 -13.22
N THR A 514 -13.03 -6.32 -12.27
CA THR A 514 -13.09 -5.48 -11.07
C THR A 514 -12.43 -4.13 -11.33
N GLY A 515 -12.71 -3.14 -10.48
CA GLY A 515 -12.03 -1.85 -10.50
C GLY A 515 -10.51 -2.00 -10.37
N GLU A 516 -10.05 -2.89 -9.49
CA GLU A 516 -8.64 -3.18 -9.28
C GLU A 516 -7.97 -3.82 -10.50
N GLU A 517 -8.70 -4.70 -11.20
CA GLU A 517 -8.24 -5.25 -12.47
C GLU A 517 -8.17 -4.15 -13.53
N MET A 518 -9.19 -3.28 -13.60
CA MET A 518 -9.26 -2.19 -14.56
C MET A 518 -8.13 -1.18 -14.39
N VAL A 519 -7.84 -0.74 -13.16
CA VAL A 519 -6.80 0.27 -12.89
C VAL A 519 -5.37 -0.23 -13.15
N GLN A 520 -5.14 -1.56 -13.15
CA GLN A 520 -3.88 -2.12 -13.65
C GLN A 520 -3.67 -1.76 -15.13
N TYR A 521 -4.75 -1.77 -15.92
CA TYR A 521 -4.71 -1.51 -17.35
C TYR A 521 -5.05 -0.06 -17.74
N PHE A 522 -5.70 0.70 -16.87
CA PHE A 522 -6.07 2.09 -17.10
C PHE A 522 -6.00 2.89 -15.79
N SER A 523 -4.81 3.36 -15.44
CA SER A 523 -4.49 3.90 -14.12
C SER A 523 -5.12 5.27 -13.88
N PRO A 524 -5.24 5.73 -12.62
CA PRO A 524 -5.74 7.07 -12.31
C PRO A 524 -4.97 8.18 -13.03
N THR A 525 -3.64 8.06 -13.15
CA THR A 525 -2.82 9.03 -13.90
C THR A 525 -3.14 9.06 -15.40
N GLU A 526 -3.36 7.89 -16.01
CA GLU A 526 -3.72 7.80 -17.43
C GLU A 526 -5.12 8.31 -17.69
N GLN A 527 -6.06 8.01 -16.78
CA GLN A 527 -7.39 8.58 -16.77
C GLN A 527 -7.27 10.11 -16.68
N GLN A 528 -6.61 10.66 -15.67
CA GLN A 528 -6.45 12.12 -15.49
C GLN A 528 -5.84 12.80 -16.73
N ASN A 529 -4.85 12.18 -17.38
CA ASN A 529 -4.29 12.70 -18.62
C ASN A 529 -5.30 12.70 -19.77
N LEU A 530 -6.14 11.65 -19.86
CA LEU A 530 -7.23 11.60 -20.83
C LEU A 530 -8.34 12.62 -20.51
N ILE A 531 -8.71 12.78 -19.24
CA ILE A 531 -9.66 13.79 -18.75
C ILE A 531 -9.19 15.17 -19.21
N ALA A 532 -7.95 15.56 -18.88
CA ALA A 532 -7.39 16.85 -19.25
C ALA A 532 -7.36 17.07 -20.77
N SER A 533 -7.05 16.03 -21.55
CA SER A 533 -7.07 16.08 -23.01
C SER A 533 -8.49 16.27 -23.57
N ASP A 534 -9.47 15.50 -23.08
CA ASP A 534 -10.86 15.58 -23.52
C ASP A 534 -11.45 16.95 -23.12
N THR A 535 -11.18 17.44 -21.91
CA THR A 535 -11.56 18.78 -21.43
C THR A 535 -11.02 19.87 -22.34
N ASN A 536 -9.74 19.80 -22.73
CA ASN A 536 -9.15 20.78 -23.65
C ASN A 536 -9.84 20.77 -25.03
N GLN A 537 -10.18 19.59 -25.55
CA GLN A 537 -10.91 19.48 -26.83
C GLN A 537 -12.34 20.03 -26.74
N LEU A 538 -13.01 19.87 -25.60
CA LEU A 538 -14.33 20.47 -25.36
C LEU A 538 -14.23 21.99 -25.32
N LEU A 539 -13.23 22.55 -24.65
CA LEU A 539 -12.96 24.00 -24.63
C LEU A 539 -12.69 24.56 -26.03
N ASP A 540 -11.87 23.88 -26.84
CA ASP A 540 -11.58 24.24 -28.23
C ASP A 540 -12.85 24.30 -29.10
N LYS A 541 -13.80 23.39 -28.86
CA LYS A 541 -15.07 23.34 -29.60
C LYS A 541 -16.06 24.38 -29.09
N ALA A 542 -16.23 24.48 -27.78
CA ALA A 542 -17.18 25.39 -27.16
C ALA A 542 -16.82 26.86 -27.45
N SER A 543 -15.53 27.21 -27.42
CA SER A 543 -15.04 28.56 -27.71
C SER A 543 -15.29 29.03 -29.14
N ARG A 544 -15.58 28.11 -30.07
CA ARG A 544 -15.94 28.43 -31.48
C ARG A 544 -17.45 28.53 -31.71
N GLN A 545 -18.26 28.16 -30.73
CA GLN A 545 -19.72 28.27 -30.81
C GLN A 545 -20.18 29.68 -30.42
N THR A 546 -21.32 30.10 -30.95
CA THR A 546 -21.95 31.39 -30.62
C THR A 546 -22.90 31.20 -29.44
N ASP A 547 -22.69 31.96 -28.37
CA ASP A 547 -23.62 32.03 -27.24
C ASP A 547 -24.91 32.75 -27.69
N PRO A 548 -26.08 32.09 -27.67
CA PRO A 548 -27.33 32.68 -28.11
C PRO A 548 -27.76 33.88 -27.26
N THR A 549 -27.27 33.98 -26.01
CA THR A 549 -27.61 35.07 -25.09
C THR A 549 -26.88 36.36 -25.46
N THR A 550 -25.64 36.26 -25.96
CA THR A 550 -24.79 37.44 -26.21
C THR A 550 -24.50 37.67 -27.68
N SER A 551 -24.84 36.72 -28.56
CA SER A 551 -24.49 36.70 -29.99
C SER A 551 -22.98 36.80 -30.25
N LYS A 552 -22.14 36.43 -29.26
CA LYS A 552 -20.68 36.39 -29.33
C LYS A 552 -20.17 34.97 -29.04
N ALA A 553 -18.89 34.73 -29.22
CA ALA A 553 -18.27 33.47 -28.82
C ALA A 553 -18.42 33.23 -27.31
N PHE A 554 -18.53 31.96 -26.89
CA PHE A 554 -18.56 31.61 -25.47
C PHE A 554 -17.25 32.00 -24.78
N THR A 555 -17.37 32.71 -23.65
CA THR A 555 -16.24 33.14 -22.81
C THR A 555 -16.56 32.95 -21.33
N SER A 556 -15.53 32.93 -20.48
CA SER A 556 -15.67 32.92 -19.01
C SER A 556 -16.60 31.80 -18.52
N GLU A 557 -17.47 32.04 -17.54
CA GLU A 557 -18.37 31.03 -16.98
C GLU A 557 -19.30 30.39 -18.02
N ARG A 558 -19.76 31.16 -19.02
CA ARG A 558 -20.60 30.61 -20.10
C ARG A 558 -19.84 29.59 -20.96
N LEU A 559 -18.53 29.75 -21.11
CA LEU A 559 -17.69 28.73 -21.75
C LEU A 559 -17.62 27.44 -20.91
N ILE A 560 -17.45 27.57 -19.59
CA ILE A 560 -17.42 26.44 -18.66
C ILE A 560 -18.76 25.70 -18.65
N GLU A 561 -19.85 26.44 -18.55
CA GLU A 561 -21.21 25.90 -18.61
C GLU A 561 -21.42 25.11 -19.90
N ARG A 562 -21.01 25.68 -21.04
CA ARG A 562 -21.16 25.03 -22.33
C ARG A 562 -20.34 23.74 -22.43
N VAL A 563 -19.14 23.72 -21.87
CA VAL A 563 -18.33 22.48 -21.77
C VAL A 563 -19.04 21.43 -20.92
N GLY A 564 -19.62 21.81 -19.78
CA GLY A 564 -20.43 20.90 -18.97
C GLY A 564 -21.63 20.32 -19.72
N GLN A 565 -22.34 21.15 -20.48
CA GLN A 565 -23.43 20.69 -21.35
C GLN A 565 -22.95 19.67 -22.40
N MET A 566 -21.83 19.96 -23.07
CA MET A 566 -21.26 19.07 -24.10
C MET A 566 -20.70 17.77 -23.53
N HIS A 567 -20.19 17.80 -22.30
CA HIS A 567 -19.78 16.60 -21.57
C HIS A 567 -20.98 15.69 -21.29
N PHE A 568 -22.06 16.27 -20.76
CA PHE A 568 -23.25 15.54 -20.35
C PHE A 568 -24.10 15.03 -21.52
N GLY A 569 -24.44 15.91 -22.47
CA GLY A 569 -25.33 15.59 -23.59
C GLY A 569 -24.61 15.19 -24.89
N GLY A 570 -23.27 15.19 -24.88
CA GLY A 570 -22.44 15.01 -26.06
C GLY A 570 -22.19 16.31 -26.84
N VAL A 571 -21.15 16.30 -27.68
CA VAL A 571 -20.64 17.51 -28.36
C VAL A 571 -21.62 18.21 -29.31
N ASN A 572 -22.69 17.53 -29.70
CA ASN A 572 -23.73 18.03 -30.61
C ASN A 572 -25.03 18.40 -29.88
N ILE A 573 -25.06 18.34 -28.54
CA ILE A 573 -26.27 18.67 -27.78
C ILE A 573 -26.68 20.13 -28.05
N PRO A 574 -27.98 20.42 -28.23
CA PRO A 574 -28.44 21.80 -28.34
C PRO A 574 -27.97 22.65 -27.16
N ILE A 575 -27.63 23.91 -27.45
CA ILE A 575 -27.20 24.87 -26.44
C ILE A 575 -28.36 25.12 -25.46
N ASP A 576 -28.07 25.10 -24.16
CA ASP A 576 -29.02 25.36 -23.08
C ASP A 576 -30.25 24.44 -23.12
N SER A 577 -30.05 23.19 -23.56
CA SER A 577 -31.09 22.18 -23.64
C SER A 577 -31.70 21.86 -22.27
N GLU A 578 -33.03 21.82 -22.20
CA GLU A 578 -33.78 21.40 -21.01
C GLU A 578 -34.07 19.89 -21.00
N VAL A 579 -33.53 19.14 -21.97
CA VAL A 579 -33.65 17.68 -22.03
C VAL A 579 -32.99 17.07 -20.80
N ARG A 580 -33.67 16.08 -20.20
CA ARG A 580 -33.22 15.31 -19.03
C ARG A 580 -32.94 13.88 -19.45
N ASN A 581 -32.00 13.24 -18.76
CA ASN A 581 -31.79 11.81 -18.88
C ASN A 581 -32.90 11.06 -18.12
N ALA A 582 -33.36 9.92 -18.61
CA ALA A 582 -34.54 9.23 -18.04
C ALA A 582 -34.34 8.76 -16.57
N ASN A 583 -33.10 8.73 -16.09
CA ASN A 583 -32.69 8.25 -14.78
C ASN A 583 -32.02 9.32 -13.89
N GLU A 584 -31.92 10.58 -14.34
CA GLU A 584 -31.25 11.67 -13.62
C GLU A 584 -32.19 12.87 -13.42
N SER A 585 -32.05 13.58 -12.30
CA SER A 585 -32.93 14.71 -11.96
C SER A 585 -32.66 15.98 -12.78
N ASP A 586 -31.48 16.10 -13.39
CA ASP A 586 -30.95 17.38 -13.88
C ASP A 586 -31.07 17.50 -15.42
N SER A 587 -31.37 18.70 -15.91
CA SER A 587 -31.34 18.99 -17.35
C SER A 587 -29.91 19.19 -17.85
N VAL A 588 -29.67 19.07 -19.15
CA VAL A 588 -28.35 19.38 -19.77
C VAL A 588 -27.86 20.76 -19.33
N LYS A 589 -28.74 21.76 -19.35
CA LYS A 589 -28.45 23.11 -18.86
C LYS A 589 -28.14 23.14 -17.36
N GLY A 590 -28.96 22.46 -16.55
CA GLY A 590 -28.72 22.33 -15.10
C GLY A 590 -27.36 21.72 -14.77
N HIS A 591 -26.96 20.68 -15.50
CA HIS A 591 -25.64 20.06 -15.35
C HIS A 591 -24.51 21.04 -15.71
N GLY A 592 -24.67 21.81 -16.79
CA GLY A 592 -23.73 22.87 -17.14
C GLY A 592 -23.52 23.88 -16.01
N ILE A 593 -24.60 24.31 -15.36
CA ILE A 593 -24.54 25.25 -14.21
C ILE A 593 -23.81 24.61 -13.01
N ALA A 594 -24.10 23.34 -12.72
CA ALA A 594 -23.42 22.62 -11.64
C ALA A 594 -21.89 22.53 -11.87
N VAL A 595 -21.46 22.34 -13.13
CA VAL A 595 -20.04 22.35 -13.50
C VAL A 595 -19.38 23.71 -13.26
N VAL A 596 -20.09 24.83 -13.48
CA VAL A 596 -19.58 26.18 -13.16
C VAL A 596 -19.33 26.33 -11.66
N ASP A 597 -20.29 25.89 -10.83
CA ASP A 597 -20.13 25.94 -9.38
C ASP A 597 -19.00 25.03 -8.88
N GLY A 598 -18.87 23.83 -9.46
CA GLY A 598 -17.75 22.93 -9.19
C GLY A 598 -16.40 23.53 -9.57
N TYR A 599 -16.34 24.19 -10.73
CA TYR A 599 -15.13 24.85 -11.22
C TYR A 599 -14.67 25.97 -10.28
N ARG A 600 -15.60 26.81 -9.80
CA ARG A 600 -15.26 27.88 -8.85
C ARG A 600 -14.68 27.33 -7.54
N LYS A 601 -15.30 26.29 -6.99
CA LYS A 601 -14.79 25.60 -5.79
C LYS A 601 -13.42 24.97 -6.03
N ALA A 602 -13.20 24.38 -7.21
CA ALA A 602 -11.91 23.79 -7.57
C ALA A 602 -10.80 24.85 -7.70
N VAL A 603 -11.08 25.99 -8.36
CA VAL A 603 -10.14 27.12 -8.46
C VAL A 603 -9.77 27.67 -7.08
N GLU A 604 -10.75 27.86 -6.19
CA GLU A 604 -10.54 28.31 -4.81
C GLU A 604 -9.74 27.29 -3.99
N ALA A 605 -10.08 26.01 -4.07
CA ALA A 605 -9.41 24.95 -3.31
C ALA A 605 -7.97 24.65 -3.80
N MET A 606 -7.67 24.96 -5.06
CA MET A 606 -6.35 24.76 -5.67
C MET A 606 -5.44 26.00 -5.60
N ASP A 607 -5.93 27.13 -5.09
CA ASP A 607 -5.22 28.42 -5.08
C ASP A 607 -4.71 28.84 -6.47
N CYS A 608 -5.54 28.62 -7.50
CA CYS A 608 -5.18 29.02 -8.87
C CYS A 608 -5.32 30.54 -9.01
N ILE A 609 -4.26 31.31 -8.70
CA ILE A 609 -4.26 32.78 -8.80
C ILE A 609 -4.49 33.23 -10.26
N ASP A 610 -5.55 34.01 -10.47
CA ASP A 610 -5.76 34.78 -11.70
C ASP A 610 -4.83 35.99 -11.72
N ASN A 611 -3.59 35.80 -12.18
CA ASN A 611 -2.80 36.92 -12.66
C ASN A 611 -3.50 37.46 -13.92
N LYS A 612 -4.15 38.61 -13.75
CA LYS A 612 -4.65 39.45 -14.85
C LYS A 612 -3.55 39.87 -15.80
#